data_AF-A0A2G3K4T9-F1
#
_entry.id   AF-A0A2G3K4T9-F1
#
_cell.length_a   1.000
_cell.length_b   1.000
_cell.length_c   1.000
_cell.angle_alpha   90.00
_cell.angle_beta   90.00
_cell.angle_gamma   90.00
#
_symmetry.space_group_name_H-M   'P 1'
#
loop_
_entity.id
_entity.type
_entity.pdbx_description
1 polymer ?
#
loop_
_entity_poly.entity_id
_entity_poly.type
_entity_poly.pdbx_seq_one_letter_code
_entity_poly.pdbx_strand_id
1 'polypeptide(L)'
;MLRYVVLPLMMVLSAIPVAASEAPYTRYAYEVELTDPAFKKAMRPLLRQASKVAPWVNNLGVVSPGERVIINGQDGWVYQGCQPHGCPNEGYVLLYLPAQQNAYGLFWRSFDKAAHPDRLWLGKPGRPIQDLLEQQRLK
;
A
#
# COMPACT_ATOMS: atom_id res chain seq x y z
N MET A 1 -71.95 28.73 -20.07
CA MET A 1 -70.59 29.31 -20.11
C MET A 1 -69.64 28.36 -19.40
N LEU A 2 -68.85 27.59 -20.14
CA LEU A 2 -67.99 26.52 -19.63
C LEU A 2 -66.60 27.10 -19.32
N ARG A 3 -66.21 27.18 -18.05
CA ARG A 3 -64.90 27.68 -17.61
C ARG A 3 -63.97 26.50 -17.38
N TYR A 4 -62.99 26.32 -18.27
CA TYR A 4 -61.88 25.39 -18.06
C TYR A 4 -60.88 25.99 -17.06
N VAL A 5 -60.56 25.25 -16.00
CA VAL A 5 -59.45 25.56 -15.09
C VAL A 5 -58.26 24.73 -15.53
N VAL A 6 -57.23 25.39 -16.07
CA VAL A 6 -55.96 24.75 -16.42
C VAL A 6 -55.09 24.72 -15.16
N LEU A 7 -54.88 23.53 -14.60
CA LEU A 7 -53.93 23.31 -13.50
C LEU A 7 -52.52 23.12 -14.11
N PRO A 8 -51.50 23.93 -13.74
CA PRO A 8 -50.15 23.71 -14.24
C PRO A 8 -49.51 22.54 -13.48
N LEU A 9 -49.09 21.52 -14.22
CA LEU A 9 -48.31 20.39 -13.74
C LEU A 9 -46.88 20.87 -13.41
N MET A 10 -46.61 21.17 -12.13
CA MET A 10 -45.25 21.42 -11.65
C MET A 10 -44.45 20.12 -11.68
N MET A 11 -43.55 19.97 -12.66
CA MET A 11 -42.50 18.95 -12.64
C MET A 11 -41.52 19.26 -11.50
N VAL A 12 -41.59 18.49 -10.42
CA VAL A 12 -40.59 18.52 -9.34
C VAL A 12 -39.35 17.75 -9.80
N LEU A 13 -38.32 18.49 -10.18
CA LEU A 13 -37.03 17.94 -10.59
C LEU A 13 -36.30 17.41 -9.34
N SER A 14 -36.40 16.11 -9.09
CA SER A 14 -35.69 15.45 -7.98
C SER A 14 -34.23 15.25 -8.37
N ALA A 15 -33.31 15.97 -7.75
CA ALA A 15 -31.87 15.74 -7.91
C ALA A 15 -31.50 14.44 -7.19
N ILE A 16 -31.15 13.41 -7.96
CA ILE A 16 -30.59 12.17 -7.42
C ILE A 16 -29.14 12.49 -7.00
N PRO A 17 -28.75 12.28 -5.73
CA PRO A 17 -27.35 12.43 -5.34
C PRO A 17 -26.54 11.33 -6.03
N VAL A 18 -25.66 11.74 -6.94
CA VAL A 18 -24.66 10.83 -7.52
C VAL A 18 -23.62 10.57 -6.45
N ALA A 19 -23.70 9.40 -5.81
CA ALA A 19 -22.61 8.88 -5.00
C ALA A 19 -21.44 8.58 -5.95
N ALA A 20 -20.43 9.45 -5.95
CA ALA A 20 -19.18 9.19 -6.63
C ALA A 20 -18.54 7.96 -5.98
N SER A 21 -18.54 6.84 -6.69
CA SER A 21 -17.73 5.67 -6.32
C SER A 21 -16.28 6.06 -6.58
N GLU A 22 -15.54 6.43 -5.53
CA GLU A 22 -14.08 6.50 -5.62
C GLU A 22 -13.59 5.08 -5.92
N ALA A 23 -13.23 4.82 -7.18
CA ALA A 23 -12.45 3.64 -7.51
C ALA A 23 -11.23 3.63 -6.56
N PRO A 24 -10.88 2.50 -5.94
CA PRO A 24 -9.77 2.46 -5.01
C PRO A 24 -8.53 2.97 -5.75
N TYR A 25 -8.05 4.15 -5.34
CA TYR A 25 -6.87 4.75 -5.94
C TYR A 25 -5.73 3.74 -5.80
N THR A 26 -5.31 3.14 -6.90
CA THR A 26 -4.09 2.33 -6.95
C THR A 26 -2.94 3.24 -6.53
N ARG A 27 -2.30 2.96 -5.40
CA ARG A 27 -1.20 3.79 -4.86
C ARG A 27 0.10 3.03 -4.99
N TYR A 28 0.92 3.35 -5.98
CA TYR A 28 2.26 2.78 -6.05
C TYR A 28 3.23 3.52 -5.11
N ALA A 29 4.18 2.79 -4.52
CA ALA A 29 5.15 3.38 -3.59
C ALA A 29 5.93 4.55 -4.22
N TYR A 30 6.26 4.48 -5.52
CA TYR A 30 6.97 5.56 -6.21
C TYR A 30 6.11 6.82 -6.37
N GLU A 31 4.80 6.70 -6.60
CA GLU A 31 3.87 7.84 -6.69
C GLU A 31 3.67 8.51 -5.33
N VAL A 32 3.50 7.70 -4.29
CA VAL A 32 3.31 8.21 -2.93
C VAL A 32 4.56 8.92 -2.45
N GLU A 33 5.76 8.43 -2.78
CA GLU A 33 7.00 9.10 -2.40
C GLU A 33 7.15 10.50 -3.00
N LEU A 34 6.62 10.74 -4.20
CA LEU A 34 6.67 12.06 -4.85
C LEU A 34 5.75 13.08 -4.17
N THR A 35 4.69 12.61 -3.50
CA THR A 35 3.60 13.46 -2.99
C THR A 35 3.51 13.52 -1.47
N ASP A 36 4.08 12.55 -0.76
CA ASP A 36 4.06 12.47 0.71
C ASP A 36 5.50 12.46 1.29
N PRO A 37 5.98 13.62 1.79
CA PRO A 37 7.29 13.70 2.44
C PRO A 37 7.42 12.85 3.70
N ALA A 38 6.33 12.61 4.44
CA ALA A 38 6.36 11.77 5.64
C ALA A 38 6.55 10.30 5.26
N PHE A 39 5.87 9.84 4.21
CA PHE A 39 6.11 8.53 3.61
C PHE A 39 7.57 8.37 3.20
N LYS A 40 8.11 9.34 2.44
CA LYS A 40 9.50 9.32 1.99
C LYS A 40 10.48 9.21 3.17
N LYS A 41 10.26 10.03 4.20
CA LYS A 41 11.09 10.06 5.41
C LYS A 41 11.06 8.73 6.16
N ALA A 42 9.88 8.11 6.28
CA ALA A 42 9.70 6.82 6.93
C ALA A 42 10.30 5.67 6.12
N MET A 43 10.11 5.66 4.79
CA MET A 43 10.42 4.49 3.96
C MET A 43 11.89 4.40 3.53
N ARG A 44 12.52 5.53 3.20
CA ARG A 44 13.88 5.54 2.63
C ARG A 44 14.97 4.94 3.54
N PRO A 45 14.94 5.08 4.88
CA PRO A 45 15.89 4.39 5.76
C PRO A 45 15.82 2.86 5.63
N LEU A 46 14.63 2.29 5.51
CA LEU A 46 14.41 0.85 5.38
C LEU A 46 14.95 0.35 4.03
N LEU A 47 14.63 1.05 2.95
CA LEU A 47 15.13 0.75 1.61
C LEU A 47 16.67 0.82 1.55
N ARG A 48 17.27 1.82 2.19
CA ARG A 48 18.75 1.93 2.31
C ARG A 48 19.37 0.83 3.16
N GLN A 49 18.65 0.34 4.17
CA GLN A 49 19.13 -0.77 5.00
C GLN A 49 19.17 -2.05 4.16
N ALA A 50 18.10 -2.36 3.44
CA ALA A 50 18.03 -3.51 2.54
C ALA A 50 19.01 -3.40 1.36
N SER A 51 19.21 -2.19 0.81
CA SER A 51 20.08 -1.99 -0.35
C SER A 51 21.56 -2.29 -0.10
N LYS A 52 22.00 -2.37 1.17
CA LYS A 52 23.33 -2.84 1.55
C LYS A 52 23.62 -4.27 1.11
N VAL A 53 22.58 -5.11 1.04
CA VAL A 53 22.69 -6.52 0.61
C VAL A 53 22.00 -6.79 -0.73
N ALA A 54 21.18 -5.85 -1.19
CA ALA A 54 20.33 -5.96 -2.37
C ALA A 54 20.20 -4.61 -3.10
N PRO A 55 21.19 -4.17 -3.90
CA PRO A 55 21.24 -2.82 -4.45
C PRO A 55 19.99 -2.37 -5.22
N TRP A 56 19.30 -3.30 -5.90
CA TRP A 56 18.07 -3.04 -6.65
C TRP A 56 16.94 -2.46 -5.79
N VAL A 57 16.93 -2.73 -4.48
CA VAL A 57 15.89 -2.25 -3.55
C VAL A 57 15.86 -0.73 -3.46
N ASN A 58 16.98 -0.03 -3.67
CA ASN A 58 17.01 1.43 -3.61
C ASN A 58 16.11 2.10 -4.67
N ASN A 59 15.85 1.39 -5.77
CA ASN A 59 14.97 1.82 -6.86
C ASN A 59 13.64 1.04 -6.86
N LEU A 60 13.29 0.40 -5.74
CA LEU A 60 12.06 -0.36 -5.50
C LEU A 60 11.91 -1.67 -6.30
N GLY A 61 12.54 -1.82 -7.47
CA GLY A 61 12.40 -3.02 -8.31
C GLY A 61 11.04 -3.13 -8.98
N VAL A 62 10.55 -4.35 -9.17
CA VAL A 62 9.18 -4.61 -9.68
C VAL A 62 8.22 -4.50 -8.50
N VAL A 63 7.26 -3.58 -8.56
CA VAL A 63 6.36 -3.27 -7.42
C VAL A 63 4.91 -3.58 -7.73
N SER A 64 4.17 -3.97 -6.69
CA SER A 64 2.70 -4.03 -6.72
C SER A 64 2.09 -2.70 -6.25
N PRO A 65 0.80 -2.46 -6.54
CA PRO A 65 0.03 -1.46 -5.83
C PRO A 65 0.07 -1.67 -4.31
N GLY A 66 -0.03 -0.58 -3.56
CA GLY A 66 -0.17 -0.63 -2.11
C GLY A 66 -1.52 -1.20 -1.67
N GLU A 67 -1.50 -2.09 -0.67
CA GLU A 67 -2.69 -2.65 -0.03
C GLU A 67 -2.97 -1.88 1.26
N ARG A 68 -4.21 -1.39 1.44
CA ARG A 68 -4.63 -0.79 2.71
C ARG A 68 -4.83 -1.89 3.75
N VAL A 69 -4.31 -1.68 4.95
CA VAL A 69 -4.50 -2.57 6.10
C VAL A 69 -4.96 -1.77 7.31
N ILE A 70 -5.63 -2.43 8.26
CA ILE A 70 -5.98 -1.84 9.55
C ILE A 70 -5.20 -2.59 10.63
N ILE A 71 -4.47 -1.85 11.47
CA ILE A 71 -3.65 -2.39 12.55
C ILE A 71 -4.06 -1.67 13.83
N ASN A 72 -4.63 -2.42 14.79
CA ASN A 72 -5.14 -1.87 16.06
C ASN A 72 -6.10 -0.67 15.85
N GLY A 73 -6.96 -0.75 14.84
CA GLY A 73 -7.90 0.32 14.48
C GLY A 73 -7.28 1.53 13.77
N GLN A 74 -5.98 1.50 13.46
CA GLN A 74 -5.29 2.54 12.68
C GLN A 74 -5.08 2.10 11.24
N ASP A 75 -5.21 3.05 10.31
CA ASP A 75 -4.90 2.83 8.90
C ASP A 75 -3.40 2.64 8.67
N GLY A 76 -3.08 1.68 7.82
CA GLY A 76 -1.75 1.43 7.31
C GLY A 76 -1.77 1.05 5.83
N TRP A 77 -0.58 1.03 5.24
CA TRP A 77 -0.39 0.66 3.84
C TRP A 77 0.76 -0.33 3.72
N VAL A 78 0.53 -1.44 3.03
CA VAL A 78 1.53 -2.44 2.71
C VAL A 78 1.97 -2.27 1.27
N TYR A 79 3.27 -2.19 1.03
CA TYR A 79 3.89 -2.13 -0.29
C TYR A 79 4.82 -3.31 -0.47
N GLN A 80 4.79 -3.91 -1.66
CA GLN A 80 5.66 -5.02 -1.99
C GLN A 80 6.50 -4.71 -3.22
N GLY A 81 7.70 -5.28 -3.25
CA GLY A 81 8.52 -5.26 -4.44
C GLY A 81 9.50 -6.42 -4.48
N CYS A 82 9.95 -6.74 -5.67
CA CYS A 82 10.82 -7.87 -5.93
C CYS A 82 11.90 -7.55 -6.95
N GLN A 83 12.97 -8.37 -6.93
CA GLN A 83 14.08 -8.18 -7.83
C GLN A 83 13.63 -8.35 -9.29
N PRO A 84 13.93 -7.40 -10.20
CA PRO A 84 13.68 -7.57 -11.62
C PRO A 84 14.31 -8.87 -12.14
N HIS A 85 13.51 -9.68 -12.85
CA HIS A 85 13.89 -11.01 -13.35
C HIS A 85 14.26 -12.06 -12.27
N GLY A 86 14.14 -11.73 -10.99
CA GLY A 86 14.48 -12.59 -9.83
C GLY A 86 13.37 -12.67 -8.79
N CYS A 87 12.15 -12.26 -9.12
CA CYS A 87 11.05 -12.10 -8.16
C CYS A 87 10.74 -13.30 -7.26
N PRO A 88 10.81 -14.56 -7.74
CA PRO A 88 10.59 -15.72 -6.87
C PRO A 88 11.61 -15.86 -5.74
N ASN A 89 12.80 -15.28 -5.91
CA ASN A 89 13.96 -15.52 -5.05
C ASN A 89 14.23 -14.37 -4.10
N GLU A 90 13.90 -13.13 -4.46
CA GLU A 90 14.28 -11.97 -3.65
C GLU A 90 13.22 -10.87 -3.69
N GLY A 91 12.86 -10.36 -2.52
CA GLY A 91 11.82 -9.35 -2.40
C GLY A 91 11.76 -8.67 -1.04
N TYR A 92 10.83 -7.73 -0.93
CA TYR A 92 10.50 -7.07 0.31
C TYR A 92 9.00 -6.83 0.47
N VAL A 93 8.58 -6.72 1.73
CA VAL A 93 7.30 -6.16 2.15
C VAL A 93 7.58 -5.00 3.10
N LEU A 94 6.92 -3.87 2.89
CA LEU A 94 7.04 -2.67 3.71
C LEU A 94 5.66 -2.26 4.22
N LEU A 95 5.54 -2.02 5.51
CA LEU A 95 4.36 -1.45 6.15
C LEU A 95 4.62 0.02 6.49
N TYR A 96 3.76 0.92 6.04
CA TYR A 96 3.73 2.31 6.45
C TYR A 96 2.52 2.59 7.34
N LEU A 97 2.76 3.28 8.46
CA LEU A 97 1.73 3.71 9.40
C LEU A 97 1.70 5.25 9.46
N PRO A 98 0.80 5.90 8.68
CA PRO A 98 0.74 7.36 8.60
C PRO A 98 0.57 8.04 9.96
N ALA A 99 -0.31 7.49 10.82
CA ALA A 99 -0.57 8.03 12.16
C ALA A 99 0.68 8.05 13.07
N GLN A 100 1.63 7.14 12.81
CA GLN A 100 2.88 7.04 13.57
C GLN A 100 4.06 7.68 12.83
N GLN A 101 3.85 8.13 11.58
CA GLN A 101 4.90 8.56 10.63
C GLN A 101 6.09 7.59 10.60
N ASN A 102 5.80 6.29 10.71
CA ASN A 102 6.79 5.25 10.85
C ASN A 102 6.55 4.11 9.85
N ALA A 103 7.59 3.34 9.58
CA ALA A 103 7.52 2.20 8.70
C ALA A 103 8.31 1.01 9.26
N TYR A 104 7.88 -0.18 8.88
CA TYR A 104 8.56 -1.45 9.17
C TYR A 104 8.66 -2.27 7.90
N GLY A 105 9.54 -3.26 7.87
CA GLY A 105 9.63 -4.12 6.70
C GLY A 105 10.30 -5.44 6.94
N LEU A 106 10.16 -6.30 5.94
CA LEU A 106 10.82 -7.58 5.80
C LEU A 106 11.44 -7.62 4.41
N PHE A 107 12.74 -7.82 4.34
CA PHE A 107 13.42 -8.23 3.12
C PHE A 107 13.73 -9.72 3.22
N TRP A 108 13.59 -10.45 2.12
CA TRP A 108 13.93 -11.87 2.06
C TRP A 108 14.71 -12.23 0.80
N ARG A 109 15.47 -13.31 0.91
CA ARG A 109 16.20 -13.95 -0.19
C ARG A 109 16.16 -15.47 -0.02
N SER A 110 15.78 -16.20 -1.07
CA SER A 110 15.76 -17.66 -1.15
C SER A 110 16.30 -18.08 -2.52
N PHE A 111 17.53 -18.55 -2.56
CA PHE A 111 18.10 -19.14 -3.79
C PHE A 111 17.96 -20.67 -3.82
N ASP A 112 17.64 -21.27 -2.68
CA ASP A 112 17.20 -22.65 -2.56
C ASP A 112 15.73 -22.66 -2.12
N LYS A 113 14.89 -23.44 -2.81
CA LYS A 113 13.47 -23.59 -2.49
C LYS A 113 13.24 -24.49 -1.28
N ALA A 114 14.20 -25.37 -0.95
CA ALA A 114 14.12 -26.29 0.19
C ALA A 114 14.60 -25.65 1.50
N ALA A 115 15.31 -24.52 1.42
CA ALA A 115 15.81 -23.79 2.58
C ALA A 115 14.82 -22.72 3.06
N HIS A 116 14.89 -22.38 4.35
CA HIS A 116 14.25 -21.16 4.83
C HIS A 116 14.93 -19.93 4.21
N PRO A 117 14.17 -18.92 3.77
CA PRO A 117 14.76 -17.73 3.19
C PRO A 117 15.57 -16.98 4.26
N ASP A 118 16.70 -16.39 3.83
CA ASP A 118 17.43 -15.40 4.61
C ASP A 118 16.54 -14.16 4.77
N ARG A 119 16.37 -13.69 6.02
CA ARG A 119 15.46 -12.59 6.35
C ARG A 119 16.20 -11.44 6.99
N LEU A 120 15.80 -10.24 6.61
CA LEU A 120 16.23 -9.00 7.24
C LEU A 120 15.01 -8.19 7.67
N TRP A 121 14.85 -8.02 8.97
CA TRP A 121 13.84 -7.14 9.55
C TRP A 121 14.29 -5.67 9.46
N LEU A 122 13.46 -4.84 8.83
CA LEU A 122 13.72 -3.43 8.57
C LEU A 122 12.91 -2.58 9.57
N GLY A 123 13.57 -1.61 10.21
CA GLY A 123 12.90 -0.75 11.22
C GLY A 123 12.64 -1.42 12.58
N LYS A 124 13.20 -2.61 12.83
CA LYS A 124 13.09 -3.36 14.11
C LYS A 124 11.63 -3.58 14.59
N PRO A 125 10.76 -4.17 13.76
CA PRO A 125 9.37 -4.44 14.14
C PRO A 125 9.28 -5.38 15.35
N GLY A 126 8.30 -5.12 16.23
CA GLY A 126 7.87 -6.06 17.26
C GLY A 126 7.12 -7.26 16.66
N ARG A 127 6.90 -8.30 17.47
CA ARG A 127 6.38 -9.59 16.99
C ARG A 127 5.08 -9.51 16.19
N PRO A 128 4.04 -8.75 16.61
CA PRO A 128 2.80 -8.67 15.83
C PRO A 128 3.01 -8.11 14.42
N ILE A 129 3.93 -7.14 14.26
CA ILE A 129 4.24 -6.57 12.95
C ILE A 129 5.09 -7.53 12.13
N GLN A 130 5.98 -8.30 12.75
CA GLN A 130 6.72 -9.37 12.05
C GLN A 130 5.78 -10.41 11.46
N ASP A 131 4.81 -10.89 12.24
CA ASP A 131 3.84 -11.90 11.80
C ASP A 131 2.97 -11.37 10.64
N LEU A 132 2.53 -10.10 10.71
CA LEU A 132 1.81 -9.44 9.62
C LEU A 132 2.65 -9.34 8.33
N LEU A 133 3.91 -8.91 8.44
CA LEU A 133 4.80 -8.79 7.27
C LEU A 133 5.06 -10.14 6.60
N GLU A 134 5.20 -11.22 7.38
CA GLU A 134 5.32 -12.58 6.82
C GLU A 134 4.05 -13.04 6.13
N GLN A 135 2.89 -12.78 6.71
CA GLN A 135 1.61 -13.11 6.08
C GLN A 135 1.48 -12.41 4.72
N GLN A 136 1.88 -11.15 4.63
CA GLN A 136 1.82 -10.36 3.40
C GLN A 136 2.81 -10.86 2.33
N ARG A 137 3.99 -11.35 2.74
CA ARG A 137 4.99 -11.94 1.85
C ARG A 137 4.48 -13.18 1.11
N LEU A 138 3.56 -13.92 1.72
CA LEU A 138 3.06 -15.20 1.21
C LEU A 138 1.84 -15.07 0.29
N LYS A 139 1.32 -13.86 0.10
CA LYS A 139 0.24 -13.58 -0.85
C LYS A 139 0.79 -13.43 -2.27
#